data_AF-A0A078H1K1-F1
#
_entry.id   AF-A0A078H1K1-F1
#
_cell.length_a   1.000
_cell.length_b   1.000
_cell.length_c   1.000
_cell.angle_alpha   90.00
_cell.angle_beta   90.00
_cell.angle_gamma   90.00
#
_symmetry.space_group_name_H-M   'P 1'
#
loop_
_entity.id
_entity.type
_entity.pdbx_description
1 polymer ?
#
loop_
_entity_poly.entity_id
_entity_poly.type
_entity_poly.pdbx_seq_one_letter_code
_entity_poly.pdbx_strand_id
1 'polypeptide(L)'
;MDLMRAVIIGAEGTPYHDGLFFFDIHFPDNYPSVPPMVHYHSGGLRINPNLYSSGKVCSSLLGTWNGNPREQWLPQESTMLQLLVSIQALILNQKPYFNEPAYERTKGTPSGEAYSKVYSENVYISSLRTMVYGMRKSPKHFEEFVRSHYFERAHDILKAANGYIDGAPVLVLIIYNHLRK
;
A
#
# COMPACT_ATOMS: atom_id res chain seq x y z
N MET A 1 1.76 -1.34 -26.00
CA MET A 1 1.19 -0.54 -24.89
C MET A 1 2.26 -0.55 -23.85
N ASP A 2 2.96 0.57 -23.70
CA ASP A 2 4.30 0.53 -23.13
C ASP A 2 4.29 1.16 -21.72
N LEU A 3 3.18 1.82 -21.38
CA LEU A 3 2.91 2.42 -20.08
C LEU A 3 1.50 2.09 -19.61
N MET A 4 1.39 1.77 -18.33
CA MET A 4 0.14 1.59 -17.59
C MET A 4 0.22 2.35 -16.27
N ARG A 5 -0.90 2.87 -15.78
CA ARG A 5 -1.03 3.38 -14.42
C ARG A 5 -2.04 2.53 -13.67
N ALA A 6 -1.67 2.07 -12.49
CA ALA A 6 -2.56 1.37 -11.57
C ALA A 6 -2.77 2.20 -10.31
N VAL A 7 -3.96 2.07 -9.71
CA VAL A 7 -4.26 2.56 -8.37
C VAL A 7 -4.72 1.39 -7.52
N ILE A 8 -4.15 1.26 -6.32
CA ILE A 8 -4.60 0.30 -5.32
C ILE A 8 -5.24 1.09 -4.19
N ILE A 9 -6.49 0.75 -3.88
CA ILE A 9 -7.17 1.28 -2.70
C ILE A 9 -6.70 0.45 -1.50
N GLY A 10 -6.21 1.11 -0.46
CA GLY A 10 -5.78 0.43 0.76
C GLY A 10 -6.94 -0.34 1.38
N ALA A 11 -6.68 -1.61 1.71
CA ALA A 11 -7.70 -2.51 2.21
C ALA A 11 -8.10 -2.17 3.65
N GLU A 12 -9.35 -2.47 3.98
CA GLU A 12 -9.85 -2.43 5.35
C GLU A 12 -9.02 -3.34 6.27
N GLY A 13 -8.89 -2.95 7.54
CA GLY A 13 -8.08 -3.69 8.53
C GLY A 13 -6.56 -3.54 8.33
N THR A 14 -6.10 -2.69 7.41
CA THR A 14 -4.69 -2.34 7.21
C THR A 14 -4.45 -0.88 7.58
N PRO A 15 -3.22 -0.45 7.90
CA PRO A 15 -2.94 0.97 8.20
C PRO A 15 -2.99 1.83 6.91
N TYR A 16 -3.34 1.23 5.77
CA TYR A 16 -3.46 1.86 4.47
C TYR A 16 -4.92 2.17 4.10
N HIS A 17 -5.90 1.72 4.90
CA HIS A 17 -7.32 1.75 4.56
C HIS A 17 -7.78 3.11 4.00
N ASP A 18 -8.60 3.04 2.95
CA ASP A 18 -9.14 4.20 2.19
C ASP A 18 -8.08 5.04 1.44
N GLY A 19 -6.78 4.77 1.60
CA GLY A 19 -5.72 5.44 0.87
C GLY A 19 -5.70 5.05 -0.61
N LEU A 20 -5.31 5.97 -1.49
CA LEU A 20 -5.11 5.72 -2.91
C LEU A 20 -3.60 5.67 -3.20
N PHE A 21 -3.10 4.50 -3.62
CA PHE A 21 -1.69 4.27 -3.89
C PHE A 21 -1.47 4.06 -5.39
N PHE A 22 -0.82 5.04 -6.04
CA PHE A 22 -0.63 5.05 -7.49
C PHE A 22 0.73 4.48 -7.90
N PHE A 23 0.72 3.71 -8.98
CA PHE A 23 1.88 3.05 -9.55
C PHE A 23 1.92 3.29 -11.06
N ASP A 24 3.03 3.82 -11.55
CA ASP A 24 3.35 3.83 -12.99
C ASP A 24 4.12 2.56 -13.34
N ILE A 25 3.73 1.93 -14.44
CA ILE A 25 4.21 0.62 -14.86
C ILE A 25 4.67 0.76 -16.31
N HIS A 26 5.94 0.50 -16.54
CA HIS A 26 6.55 0.53 -17.86
C HIS A 26 6.90 -0.89 -18.31
N PHE A 27 6.48 -1.25 -19.52
CA PHE A 27 6.78 -2.53 -20.15
C PHE A 27 7.97 -2.31 -21.10
N PRO A 28 9.18 -2.79 -20.75
CA PRO A 28 10.35 -2.62 -21.62
C PRO A 28 10.23 -3.42 -22.92
N ASP A 29 11.05 -3.11 -23.92
CA ASP A 29 11.02 -3.73 -25.26
C ASP A 29 11.14 -5.26 -25.23
N ASN A 30 11.81 -5.81 -24.21
CA ASN A 30 12.00 -7.23 -24.00
C ASN A 30 11.00 -7.85 -23.00
N TYR A 31 9.92 -7.17 -22.66
CA TYR A 31 8.79 -7.78 -21.94
C TYR A 31 8.09 -8.83 -22.83
N PRO A 32 7.72 -10.02 -22.31
CA PRO A 32 7.76 -10.45 -20.91
C PRO A 32 9.03 -11.20 -20.50
N SER A 33 10.10 -11.23 -21.32
CA SER A 33 11.36 -11.91 -20.95
C SER A 33 12.02 -11.31 -19.71
N VAL A 34 11.73 -10.05 -19.39
CA VAL A 34 12.07 -9.39 -18.11
C VAL A 34 10.80 -8.82 -17.44
N PRO A 35 10.82 -8.59 -16.12
CA PRO A 35 9.68 -7.97 -15.42
C PRO A 35 9.39 -6.54 -15.89
N PRO A 36 8.17 -6.04 -15.65
CA PRO A 36 7.87 -4.63 -15.86
C PRO A 36 8.63 -3.77 -14.84
N MET A 37 8.84 -2.50 -15.17
CA MET A 37 9.39 -1.51 -14.23
C MET A 37 8.23 -0.80 -13.52
N VAL A 38 8.27 -0.72 -12.19
CA VAL A 38 7.20 -0.10 -11.39
C VAL A 38 7.74 1.07 -10.58
N HIS A 39 7.03 2.19 -10.62
CA HIS A 39 7.30 3.40 -9.85
C HIS A 39 6.09 3.78 -8.99
N TYR A 40 6.27 3.81 -7.68
CA TYR A 40 5.27 4.26 -6.71
C TYR A 40 5.30 5.79 -6.57
N HIS A 41 4.12 6.42 -6.62
CA HIS A 41 3.96 7.85 -6.40
C HIS A 41 4.04 8.18 -4.90
N SER A 42 5.26 8.21 -4.36
CA SER A 42 5.52 8.28 -2.92
C SER A 42 5.19 9.61 -2.25
N GLY A 43 5.20 10.71 -3.00
CA GLY A 43 5.17 12.07 -2.43
C GLY A 43 6.32 12.35 -1.45
N GLY A 44 7.43 11.61 -1.55
CA GLY A 44 8.57 11.69 -0.64
C GLY A 44 8.41 10.92 0.68
N LEU A 45 7.31 10.17 0.87
CA LEU A 45 7.04 9.40 2.09
C LEU A 45 7.48 7.94 1.94
N ARG A 46 8.04 7.36 3.01
CA ARG A 46 8.31 5.90 3.12
C ARG A 46 7.22 5.28 3.99
N ILE A 47 6.20 4.70 3.36
CA ILE A 47 5.00 4.16 4.04
C ILE A 47 5.06 2.64 4.28
N ASN A 48 6.08 1.97 3.72
CA ASN A 48 6.30 0.54 3.86
C ASN A 48 7.80 0.26 3.66
N PRO A 49 8.37 -0.80 4.28
CA PRO A 49 9.75 -1.19 4.01
C PRO A 49 10.05 -1.44 2.52
N ASN A 50 9.05 -1.88 1.77
CA ASN A 50 9.14 -2.15 0.33
C ASN A 50 8.65 -1.00 -0.57
N LEU A 51 8.18 0.12 -0.02
CA LEU A 51 7.78 1.33 -0.77
C LEU A 51 8.62 2.52 -0.35
N TYR A 52 9.61 2.85 -1.18
CA TYR A 52 10.64 3.83 -0.86
C TYR A 52 10.13 5.25 -1.12
N SER A 53 10.69 6.23 -0.40
CA SER A 53 10.43 7.66 -0.66
C SER A 53 10.85 8.11 -2.06
N SER A 54 11.78 7.39 -2.71
CA SER A 54 12.15 7.60 -4.12
C SER A 54 11.15 7.04 -5.13
N GLY A 55 10.13 6.31 -4.68
CA GLY A 55 9.17 5.59 -5.53
C GLY A 55 9.62 4.19 -5.96
N LYS A 56 10.78 3.70 -5.49
CA LYS A 56 11.18 2.30 -5.72
C LYS A 56 10.21 1.34 -5.02
N VAL A 57 9.77 0.32 -5.75
CA VAL A 57 8.97 -0.81 -5.25
C VAL A 57 9.84 -2.06 -5.15
N CYS A 58 9.86 -2.67 -3.97
CA CYS A 58 10.56 -3.94 -3.74
C CYS A 58 9.59 -5.12 -3.84
N SER A 59 9.82 -6.00 -4.81
CA SER A 59 9.10 -7.27 -4.96
C SER A 59 10.00 -8.27 -5.69
N SER A 60 9.91 -9.55 -5.32
CA SER A 60 10.64 -10.62 -6.02
C SER A 60 10.21 -10.72 -7.49
N LEU A 61 8.92 -10.49 -7.77
CA LEU A 61 8.37 -10.43 -9.13
C LEU A 61 8.93 -9.27 -9.96
N LEU A 62 9.59 -8.30 -9.34
CA LEU A 62 10.23 -7.17 -10.02
C LEU A 62 11.77 -7.32 -10.08
N GLY A 63 12.32 -8.40 -9.52
CA GLY A 63 13.77 -8.55 -9.35
C GLY A 63 14.40 -7.53 -8.40
N THR A 64 13.58 -6.82 -7.59
CA THR A 64 14.03 -5.77 -6.66
C THR A 64 14.01 -6.22 -5.19
N TRP A 65 13.70 -7.48 -4.95
CA TRP A 65 13.71 -8.13 -3.64
C TRP A 65 14.13 -9.59 -3.77
N ASN A 66 14.66 -10.15 -2.68
CA ASN A 66 15.02 -11.56 -2.63
C ASN A 66 13.76 -12.44 -2.60
N GLY A 67 13.83 -13.57 -3.27
CA GLY A 67 12.76 -14.58 -3.28
C GLY A 67 13.25 -15.85 -3.96
N ASN A 68 12.57 -16.95 -3.70
CA ASN A 68 12.85 -18.23 -4.32
C ASN A 68 12.65 -18.12 -5.85
N PRO A 69 13.29 -18.98 -6.68
CA PRO A 69 13.16 -18.89 -8.14
C PRO A 69 11.71 -18.90 -8.66
N ARG A 70 10.80 -19.55 -7.93
CA ARG A 70 9.35 -19.59 -8.24
C ARG A 70 8.58 -18.32 -7.88
N GLU A 71 9.16 -17.45 -7.05
CA GLU A 71 8.60 -16.17 -6.62
C GLU A 71 9.12 -15.00 -7.45
N GLN A 72 10.10 -15.25 -8.32
CA GLN A 72 10.63 -14.28 -9.27
C GLN A 72 9.74 -14.21 -10.52
N TRP A 73 9.99 -13.20 -11.36
CA TRP A 73 9.29 -13.07 -12.64
C TRP A 73 9.61 -14.25 -13.56
N LEU A 74 8.57 -14.97 -13.95
CA LEU A 74 8.64 -16.09 -14.89
C LEU A 74 7.95 -15.67 -16.19
N PRO A 75 8.67 -15.44 -17.31
CA PRO A 75 8.12 -14.85 -18.53
C PRO A 75 6.85 -15.51 -19.10
N GLN A 76 6.66 -16.81 -18.85
CA GLN A 76 5.54 -17.59 -19.38
C GLN A 76 4.43 -17.85 -18.34
N GLU A 77 4.65 -17.50 -17.06
CA GLU A 77 3.73 -17.80 -15.96
C GLU A 77 3.26 -16.54 -15.22
N SER A 78 4.14 -15.54 -15.06
CA SER A 78 3.85 -14.33 -14.31
C SER A 78 2.93 -13.39 -15.06
N THR A 79 2.06 -12.70 -14.33
CA THR A 79 1.07 -11.78 -14.90
C THR A 79 1.05 -10.44 -14.17
N MET A 80 0.52 -9.41 -14.86
CA MET A 80 0.27 -8.12 -14.20
C MET A 80 -0.72 -8.23 -13.05
N LEU A 81 -1.72 -9.11 -13.16
CA LEU A 81 -2.64 -9.37 -12.06
C LEU A 81 -1.91 -9.94 -10.84
N GLN A 82 -1.03 -10.92 -11.04
CA GLN A 82 -0.21 -11.48 -9.96
C GLN A 82 0.60 -10.38 -9.27
N LEU A 83 1.28 -9.53 -10.04
CA LEU A 83 2.07 -8.43 -9.49
C LEU A 83 1.22 -7.45 -8.66
N LEU A 84 0.07 -7.00 -9.19
CA LEU A 84 -0.81 -6.06 -8.49
C LEU A 84 -1.41 -6.66 -7.22
N VAL A 85 -1.83 -7.93 -7.27
CA VAL A 85 -2.33 -8.68 -6.11
C VAL A 85 -1.20 -8.88 -5.09
N SER A 86 0.02 -9.17 -5.52
CA SER A 86 1.18 -9.28 -4.63
C SER A 86 1.50 -7.94 -3.93
N ILE A 87 1.41 -6.80 -4.62
CA ILE A 87 1.56 -5.48 -3.98
C ILE A 87 0.47 -5.28 -2.93
N GLN A 88 -0.80 -5.57 -3.25
CA GLN A 88 -1.90 -5.42 -2.30
C GLN A 88 -1.74 -6.33 -1.08
N ALA A 89 -1.45 -7.62 -1.29
CA ALA A 89 -1.44 -8.64 -0.25
C ALA A 89 -0.15 -8.68 0.58
N LEU A 90 1.01 -8.46 -0.04
CA LEU A 90 2.31 -8.61 0.62
C LEU A 90 2.89 -7.27 1.07
N ILE A 91 2.63 -6.19 0.34
CA ILE A 91 3.17 -4.86 0.68
C ILE A 91 2.16 -4.09 1.53
N LEU A 92 0.94 -3.86 1.01
CA LEU A 92 -0.10 -3.05 1.68
C LEU A 92 -0.91 -3.85 2.71
N ASN A 93 -0.23 -4.66 3.53
CA ASN A 93 -0.84 -5.61 4.46
C ASN A 93 -1.10 -5.01 5.87
N GLN A 94 -1.72 -5.81 6.74
CA GLN A 94 -2.11 -5.41 8.10
C GLN A 94 -0.93 -5.08 9.03
N LYS A 95 0.22 -5.74 8.89
CA LYS A 95 1.37 -5.62 9.80
C LYS A 95 2.66 -5.34 9.01
N PRO A 96 2.78 -4.15 8.40
CA PRO A 96 3.88 -3.84 7.46
C PRO A 96 5.26 -3.77 8.12
N TYR A 97 5.35 -3.72 9.45
CA TYR A 97 6.61 -3.84 10.19
C TYR A 97 7.38 -5.12 9.83
N PHE A 98 6.66 -6.24 9.66
CA PHE A 98 7.29 -7.52 9.35
C PHE A 98 7.72 -7.67 7.90
N ASN A 99 7.50 -6.65 7.06
CA ASN A 99 8.04 -6.61 5.71
C ASN A 99 9.53 -6.23 5.68
N GLU A 100 10.06 -5.68 6.77
CA GLU A 100 11.49 -5.42 6.89
C GLU A 100 12.25 -6.75 7.04
N PRO A 101 13.38 -6.96 6.34
CA PRO A 101 14.14 -8.20 6.40
C PRO A 101 14.52 -8.56 7.83
N ALA A 102 14.45 -9.85 8.16
CA ALA A 102 14.76 -10.42 9.45
C ALA A 102 13.85 -9.98 10.61
N TYR A 103 12.76 -9.23 10.36
CA TYR A 103 11.78 -8.92 11.40
C TYR A 103 10.70 -10.00 11.47
N GLU A 104 10.50 -10.80 10.42
CA GLU A 104 9.49 -11.86 10.37
C GLU A 104 9.70 -12.90 11.48
N ARG A 105 10.96 -13.18 11.85
CA ARG A 105 11.32 -14.08 12.96
C ARG A 105 10.78 -13.63 14.33
N THR A 106 10.40 -12.37 14.46
CA THR A 106 9.85 -11.81 15.71
C THR A 106 8.32 -11.80 15.74
N LYS A 107 7.67 -12.19 14.64
CA LYS A 107 6.21 -12.25 14.53
C LYS A 107 5.64 -13.22 15.58
N GLY A 108 4.56 -12.81 16.24
CA GLY A 108 3.95 -13.57 17.34
C GLY A 108 4.68 -13.46 18.69
N THR A 109 5.88 -12.87 18.76
CA THR A 109 6.51 -12.55 20.05
C THR A 109 5.92 -11.28 20.64
N PRO A 110 5.82 -11.14 21.98
CA PRO A 110 5.29 -9.92 22.60
C PRO A 110 6.01 -8.64 22.15
N SER A 111 7.34 -8.68 22.01
CA SER A 111 8.12 -7.54 21.56
C SER A 111 7.89 -7.21 20.08
N GLY A 112 7.89 -8.21 19.19
CA GLY A 112 7.63 -7.99 17.77
C GLY A 112 6.23 -7.44 17.49
N GLU A 113 5.23 -7.94 18.20
CA GLU A 113 3.85 -7.44 18.11
C GLU A 113 3.71 -6.01 18.65
N ALA A 114 4.40 -5.67 19.75
CA ALA A 114 4.43 -4.30 20.27
C ALA A 114 5.07 -3.32 19.27
N TYR A 115 6.20 -3.67 18.66
CA TYR A 115 6.82 -2.84 17.62
C TYR A 115 5.95 -2.73 16.37
N SER A 116 5.32 -3.83 15.95
CA SER A 116 4.40 -3.81 14.82
C SER A 116 3.20 -2.88 15.05
N LYS A 117 2.68 -2.80 16.28
CA LYS A 117 1.59 -1.88 16.62
C LYS A 117 2.02 -0.42 16.44
N VAL A 118 3.14 -0.03 17.06
CA VAL A 118 3.68 1.35 16.96
C VAL A 118 4.03 1.70 15.51
N TYR A 119 4.59 0.75 14.76
CA TYR A 119 4.88 0.95 13.35
C TYR A 119 3.60 1.19 12.53
N SER A 120 2.55 0.41 12.77
CA SER A 120 1.27 0.54 12.06
C SER A 120 0.58 1.88 12.33
N GLU A 121 0.68 2.40 13.56
CA GLU A 121 0.19 3.74 13.92
C GLU A 121 0.91 4.84 13.11
N ASN A 122 2.24 4.74 12.99
CA ASN A 122 3.03 5.68 12.19
C ASN A 122 2.75 5.57 10.68
N VAL A 123 2.53 4.34 10.19
CA VAL A 123 2.12 4.12 8.80
C VAL A 123 0.77 4.75 8.53
N TYR A 124 -0.20 4.60 9.43
CA TYR A 124 -1.52 5.22 9.27
C TYR A 124 -1.44 6.75 9.15
N ILE A 125 -0.65 7.42 10.01
CA ILE A 125 -0.41 8.86 9.88
C ILE A 125 0.20 9.20 8.51
N SER A 126 1.12 8.37 8.03
CA SER A 126 1.74 8.55 6.72
C SER A 126 0.78 8.28 5.55
N SER A 127 -0.17 7.36 5.72
CA SER A 127 -1.28 7.12 4.79
C SER A 127 -2.18 8.36 4.69
N LEU A 128 -2.56 8.96 5.82
CA LEU A 128 -3.32 10.23 5.83
C LEU A 128 -2.57 11.36 5.11
N ARG A 129 -1.25 11.49 5.34
CA ARG A 129 -0.40 12.45 4.60
C ARG A 129 -0.38 12.16 3.10
N THR A 130 -0.36 10.89 2.72
CA THR A 130 -0.44 10.46 1.32
C THR A 130 -1.79 10.84 0.69
N MET A 131 -2.91 10.69 1.42
CA MET A 131 -4.24 11.13 0.95
C MET A 131 -4.25 12.65 0.70
N VAL A 132 -3.73 13.44 1.64
CA VAL A 132 -3.63 14.91 1.50
C VAL A 132 -2.75 15.29 0.31
N TYR A 133 -1.62 14.62 0.14
CA TYR A 133 -0.76 14.80 -1.03
C TYR A 133 -1.50 14.46 -2.34
N GLY A 134 -2.20 13.32 -2.40
CA GLY A 134 -2.95 12.87 -3.57
C GLY A 134 -4.11 13.80 -3.93
N MET A 135 -4.80 14.38 -2.94
CA MET A 135 -5.83 15.40 -3.18
C MET A 135 -5.26 16.71 -3.73
N ARG A 136 -4.05 17.10 -3.32
CA ARG A 136 -3.39 18.35 -3.78
C ARG A 136 -2.70 18.19 -5.12
N LYS A 137 -2.16 17.00 -5.39
CA LYS A 137 -1.35 16.68 -6.57
C LYS A 137 -1.80 15.36 -7.16
N SER A 138 -3.07 15.30 -7.55
CA SER A 138 -3.65 14.12 -8.18
C SER A 138 -2.90 13.76 -9.46
N PRO A 139 -2.68 12.47 -9.74
CA PRO A 139 -2.10 12.05 -11.01
C PRO A 139 -3.00 12.48 -12.17
N LYS A 140 -2.39 12.91 -13.28
CA LYS A 140 -3.11 13.30 -14.49
C LYS A 140 -4.08 12.19 -14.92
N HIS A 141 -5.29 12.60 -15.30
CA HIS A 141 -6.41 11.74 -15.72
C HIS A 141 -7.07 10.92 -14.60
N PHE A 142 -6.69 11.14 -13.34
CA PHE A 142 -7.30 10.52 -12.16
C PHE A 142 -7.90 11.56 -11.19
N GLU A 143 -7.92 12.84 -11.56
CA GLU A 143 -8.37 13.94 -10.71
C GLU A 143 -9.83 13.73 -10.24
N GLU A 144 -10.71 13.35 -11.15
CA GLU A 144 -12.11 13.07 -10.81
C GLU A 144 -12.24 11.83 -9.93
N PHE A 145 -11.52 10.74 -10.25
CA PHE A 145 -11.51 9.52 -9.43
C PHE A 145 -11.06 9.80 -7.99
N VAL A 146 -9.94 10.53 -7.83
CA VAL A 146 -9.41 10.93 -6.52
C VAL A 146 -10.41 11.78 -5.75
N ARG A 147 -11.00 12.78 -6.41
CA ARG A 147 -12.00 13.67 -5.80
C ARG A 147 -13.24 12.90 -5.35
N SER A 148 -13.80 12.05 -6.22
CA SER A 148 -15.02 11.28 -5.92
C SER A 148 -14.77 10.26 -4.81
N HIS A 149 -13.66 9.52 -4.85
CA HIS A 149 -13.29 8.58 -3.78
C HIS A 149 -13.20 9.27 -2.43
N TYR A 150 -12.43 10.35 -2.31
CA TYR A 150 -12.30 11.03 -1.02
C TYR A 150 -13.55 11.78 -0.59
N PHE A 151 -14.39 12.24 -1.53
CA PHE A 151 -15.69 12.79 -1.20
C PHE A 151 -16.61 11.74 -0.57
N GLU A 152 -16.69 10.54 -1.17
CA GLU A 152 -17.51 9.43 -0.68
C GLU A 152 -16.97 8.86 0.66
N ARG A 153 -15.65 8.77 0.81
CA ARG A 153 -15.00 8.18 1.98
C ARG A 153 -14.71 9.19 3.11
N ALA A 154 -14.93 10.49 2.90
CA ALA A 154 -14.56 11.55 3.86
C ALA A 154 -15.07 11.28 5.28
N HIS A 155 -16.36 10.93 5.40
CA HIS A 155 -16.98 10.65 6.70
C HIS A 155 -16.30 9.46 7.40
N ASP A 156 -16.04 8.38 6.68
CA ASP A 156 -15.47 7.15 7.25
C ASP A 156 -14.00 7.34 7.63
N ILE A 157 -13.23 8.06 6.81
CA ILE A 157 -11.83 8.42 7.11
C ILE A 157 -11.76 9.28 8.38
N LEU A 158 -12.60 10.32 8.49
CA LEU A 158 -12.61 11.19 9.66
C LEU A 158 -13.07 10.45 10.92
N LYS A 159 -14.07 9.57 10.79
CA LYS A 159 -14.54 8.73 11.89
C LYS A 159 -13.46 7.77 12.38
N ALA A 160 -12.72 7.13 11.46
CA ALA A 160 -11.61 6.27 11.83
C ALA A 160 -10.49 7.05 12.52
N ALA A 161 -10.10 8.20 11.96
CA ALA A 161 -9.09 9.08 12.56
C ALA A 161 -9.47 9.53 13.97
N ASN A 162 -10.72 9.94 14.20
CA ASN A 162 -11.20 10.31 15.53
C ASN A 162 -11.18 9.13 16.50
N GLY A 163 -11.65 7.95 16.08
CA GLY A 163 -11.60 6.77 16.94
C GLY A 163 -10.17 6.39 17.35
N TYR A 164 -9.19 6.53 16.46
CA TYR A 164 -7.78 6.29 16.80
C TYR A 164 -7.19 7.36 17.71
N ILE A 165 -7.60 8.63 17.56
CA ILE A 165 -7.26 9.71 18.50
C ILE A 165 -7.83 9.41 19.90
N ASP A 166 -9.04 8.86 19.96
CA ASP A 166 -9.73 8.48 21.20
C ASP A 166 -9.20 7.17 21.82
N GLY A 167 -8.12 6.61 21.26
CA GLY A 167 -7.42 5.44 21.81
C GLY A 167 -7.86 4.09 21.26
N ALA A 168 -8.74 4.04 20.25
CA ALA A 168 -8.98 2.79 19.54
C ALA A 168 -7.70 2.34 18.82
N PRO A 169 -7.35 1.05 18.85
CA PRO A 169 -6.18 0.56 18.13
C PRO A 169 -6.39 0.68 16.61
N VAL A 170 -5.36 1.19 15.93
CA VAL A 170 -5.25 1.09 14.47
C VAL A 170 -5.38 -0.39 14.08
N LEU A 171 -6.00 -0.67 12.93
CA LEU A 171 -6.33 -2.02 12.42
C LEU A 171 -7.60 -2.66 13.00
N VAL A 172 -8.25 -2.05 14.00
CA VAL A 172 -9.59 -2.45 14.41
C VAL A 172 -10.61 -1.70 13.57
N LEU A 173 -11.54 -2.47 12.99
CA LEU A 173 -12.71 -1.97 12.29
C LEU A 173 -13.54 -1.15 13.28
N ILE A 174 -13.63 0.16 13.06
CA ILE A 174 -14.50 1.03 13.86
C ILE A 174 -15.93 0.90 13.31
N ILE A 175 -16.57 -0.24 13.61
CA ILE A 175 -18.00 -0.43 13.36
C ILE A 175 -18.77 0.24 14.48
N TYR A 176 -19.00 1.55 14.39
CA TYR A 176 -20.18 2.12 15.06
C TYR A 176 -21.36 1.94 14.14
N ASN A 177 -22.32 1.10 14.58
CA ASN A 177 -23.58 0.81 13.93
C ASN A 177 -24.11 2.05 13.20
N HIS A 178 -24.31 1.88 11.90
CA HIS A 178 -24.92 2.87 11.04
C HIS A 178 -26.43 2.88 11.33
N LEU A 179 -26.84 3.33 12.52
CA LEU A 179 -28.20 3.78 12.74
C LEU A 179 -28.31 5.16 12.10
N ARG A 180 -28.42 5.18 10.76
CA ARG A 180 -29.09 6.29 10.08
C ARG A 180 -30.51 6.34 10.63
N LYS A 181 -30.80 7.36 11.44
CA LYS A 181 -32.17 7.84 11.59
C LYS A 181 -32.44 8.85 10.49
#